data_AF-A0A5B2ZAQ0-F1
#
_entry.id   AF-A0A5B2ZAQ0-F1
#
_cell.length_a   1.000
_cell.length_b   1.000
_cell.length_c   1.000
_cell.angle_alpha   90.00
_cell.angle_beta   90.00
_cell.angle_gamma   90.00
#
_symmetry.space_group_name_H-M   'P 1'
#
loop_
_entity.id
_entity.type
_entity.pdbx_description
1 polymer ?
#
loop_
_entity_poly.entity_id
_entity_poly.type
_entity_poly.pdbx_seq_one_letter_code
_entity_poly.pdbx_strand_id
1 'polypeptide(L)'
;MIDLATLDDLARKLSDLVPPGLKDARADLEQNFRATLQAGLSRLDLVTREEFEVQRAVLQRTREKLDALERQLAVLEARAAQRPDGAAH
;
A
#
# COMPACT_ATOMS: atom_id res chain seq x y z
N MET A 1 -0.32 5.28 -5.10
CA MET A 1 -0.42 4.15 -6.03
C MET A 1 -0.26 4.71 -7.43
N ILE A 2 0.44 4.03 -8.33
CA ILE A 2 0.64 4.57 -9.68
C ILE A 2 -0.50 4.08 -10.57
N ASP A 3 -1.30 5.02 -11.08
CA ASP A 3 -2.41 4.74 -11.98
C ASP A 3 -1.92 4.69 -13.43
N LEU A 4 -2.51 3.83 -14.28
CA LEU A 4 -2.20 3.81 -15.72
C LEU A 4 -2.40 5.20 -16.36
N ALA A 5 -3.39 5.97 -15.88
CA ALA A 5 -3.63 7.33 -16.33
C ALA A 5 -2.45 8.27 -16.03
N THR A 6 -1.75 8.07 -14.90
CA THR A 6 -0.54 8.85 -14.57
C THR A 6 0.66 8.45 -15.42
N LEU A 7 0.74 7.19 -15.87
CA LEU A 7 1.77 6.73 -16.80
C LEU A 7 1.58 7.33 -18.19
N ASP A 8 0.34 7.35 -18.67
CA ASP A 8 -0.02 7.95 -19.96
C ASP A 8 0.25 9.46 -19.97
N ASP A 9 -0.03 10.14 -18.87
CA ASP A 9 0.21 11.58 -18.73
C ASP A 9 1.71 11.91 -18.64
N LEU A 10 2.50 11.03 -18.02
CA LEU A 10 3.96 11.14 -17.99
C LEU A 10 4.56 10.91 -19.39
N ALA A 11 4.08 9.89 -20.10
CA ALA A 11 4.50 9.60 -21.48
C ALA A 11 4.20 10.78 -22.41
N ARG A 12 3.02 11.39 -22.30
CA ARG A 12 2.65 12.61 -23.07
C ARG A 12 3.56 13.79 -22.77
N LYS A 13 3.81 14.09 -21.50
CA LYS A 13 4.71 15.19 -21.09
C LYS A 13 6.13 15.00 -21.60
N LEU A 14 6.63 13.76 -21.60
CA LEU A 14 7.92 13.42 -22.18
C LEU A 14 7.91 13.57 -23.71
N SER A 15 6.84 13.15 -24.40
CA SER A 15 6.64 13.34 -25.83
C SER A 15 6.52 14.82 -26.24
N ASP A 16 6.04 15.70 -25.36
CA ASP A 16 5.94 17.15 -25.59
C ASP A 16 7.29 17.87 -25.43
N LEU A 17 8.25 17.26 -24.72
CA LEU A 17 9.62 17.75 -24.59
C LEU A 17 10.53 17.33 -25.77
N VAL A 18 10.02 16.52 -26.72
CA VAL A 18 10.77 16.07 -27.90
C VAL A 18 10.92 17.21 -28.91
N PRO A 19 12.15 17.52 -29.39
CA PRO A 19 12.39 18.60 -30.35
C PRO A 19 11.58 18.48 -31.64
N PRO A 20 11.11 19.60 -32.24
CA PRO A 20 10.23 19.59 -33.41
C PRO A 20 10.84 18.99 -34.68
N GLY A 21 12.16 18.78 -34.73
CA GLY A 21 12.86 18.10 -35.84
C GLY A 21 12.75 16.57 -35.84
N LEU A 22 12.13 15.98 -34.80
CA LEU A 22 12.00 14.52 -34.61
C LEU A 22 10.53 14.05 -34.66
N LYS A 23 9.62 14.81 -35.28
CA LYS A 23 8.18 14.52 -35.31
C LYS A 23 7.84 13.11 -35.82
N ASP A 24 8.56 12.62 -36.84
CA ASP A 24 8.35 11.28 -37.39
C ASP A 24 8.87 10.17 -36.45
N ALA A 25 9.87 10.48 -35.62
CA ALA A 25 10.40 9.58 -34.58
C ALA A 25 9.67 9.71 -33.23
N ARG A 26 8.70 10.63 -33.11
CA ARG A 26 7.98 10.90 -31.86
C ARG A 26 7.16 9.70 -31.40
N ALA A 27 6.48 9.04 -32.34
CA ALA A 27 5.66 7.87 -32.05
C ALA A 27 6.52 6.70 -31.55
N ASP A 28 7.66 6.45 -32.22
CA ASP A 28 8.61 5.41 -31.82
C ASP A 28 9.23 5.72 -30.45
N LEU A 29 9.60 6.98 -30.19
CA LEU A 29 10.10 7.41 -28.89
C LEU A 29 9.06 7.24 -27.79
N GLU A 30 7.81 7.65 -28.02
CA GLU A 30 6.71 7.48 -27.06
C GLU A 30 6.50 6.01 -26.71
N GLN A 31 6.49 5.13 -27.72
CA GLN A 31 6.33 3.70 -27.51
C GLN A 31 7.50 3.11 -26.72
N ASN A 32 8.73 3.53 -27.02
CA ASN A 32 9.93 3.06 -26.33
C ASN A 32 10.00 3.58 -24.88
N PHE A 33 9.58 4.82 -24.64
CA PHE A 33 9.45 5.39 -23.29
C PHE A 33 8.38 4.66 -22.49
N ARG A 34 7.19 4.41 -23.07
CA ARG A 34 6.12 3.64 -22.41
C ARG A 34 6.62 2.26 -22.02
N ALA A 35 7.26 1.54 -22.94
CA ALA A 35 7.81 0.21 -22.67
C ALA A 35 8.87 0.22 -21.56
N THR A 36 9.76 1.22 -21.56
CA THR A 36 10.83 1.38 -20.55
C THR A 36 10.24 1.73 -19.18
N LEU A 37 9.28 2.65 -19.11
CA LEU A 37 8.58 3.01 -17.87
C LEU A 37 7.80 1.83 -17.31
N GLN A 38 7.10 1.09 -18.17
CA GLN A 38 6.36 -0.10 -17.78
C GLN A 38 7.30 -1.20 -17.27
N ALA A 39 8.43 -1.43 -17.94
CA ALA A 39 9.46 -2.37 -17.47
C ALA A 39 10.14 -1.91 -16.17
N GLY A 40 10.34 -0.61 -15.99
CA GLY A 40 10.89 -0.03 -14.76
C GLY A 40 9.93 -0.15 -13.57
N LEU A 41 8.65 0.14 -13.79
CA LEU A 41 7.61 -0.04 -12.78
C LEU A 41 7.42 -1.51 -12.41
N SER A 42 7.42 -2.43 -13.38
CA SER A 42 7.35 -3.87 -13.11
C SER A 42 8.54 -4.41 -12.31
N ARG A 43 9.66 -3.67 -12.25
CA ARG A 43 10.82 -3.99 -11.40
C ARG A 43 10.76 -3.38 -10.01
N LEU A 44 9.86 -2.43 -9.78
CA LEU A 44 9.56 -1.95 -8.43
C LEU A 44 8.62 -2.96 -7.78
N ASP A 45 8.80 -3.26 -6.48
CA ASP A 45 7.88 -4.09 -5.69
C ASP A 45 6.54 -3.35 -5.49
N LEU A 46 5.80 -3.20 -6.58
CA LEU A 46 4.51 -2.53 -6.61
C LEU A 46 3.47 -3.49 -6.08
N VAL A 47 3.00 -3.20 -4.87
CA VAL A 47 1.82 -3.87 -4.31
C VAL A 47 0.59 -3.36 -5.06
N THR A 48 -0.24 -4.27 -5.54
CA THR A 48 -1.48 -3.90 -6.25
C THR A 48 -2.47 -3.22 -5.29
N ARG A 49 -3.46 -2.52 -5.84
CA ARG A 49 -4.53 -1.90 -5.04
C ARG A 49 -5.25 -2.90 -4.17
N GLU A 50 -5.53 -4.05 -4.75
CA GLU A 50 -6.30 -5.10 -4.10
C GLU A 50 -5.52 -5.68 -2.92
N GLU A 51 -4.22 -5.96 -3.11
CA GLU A 51 -3.34 -6.44 -2.02
C GLU A 51 -3.18 -5.41 -0.91
N PHE A 52 -3.06 -4.12 -1.24
CA PHE A 52 -2.97 -3.06 -0.23
C PHE A 52 -4.26 -2.97 0.61
N GLU A 53 -5.43 -3.01 -0.03
CA GLU A 53 -6.72 -2.98 0.68
C GLU A 53 -6.92 -4.24 1.53
N VAL A 54 -6.47 -5.41 1.07
CA VAL A 54 -6.46 -6.65 1.87
C VAL A 54 -5.58 -6.50 3.11
N GLN A 55 -4.35 -6.01 2.96
CA GLN A 55 -3.44 -5.79 4.11
C GLN A 55 -4.03 -4.78 5.11
N ARG A 56 -4.64 -3.70 4.61
CA ARG A 56 -5.34 -2.72 5.44
C ARG A 56 -6.50 -3.35 6.22
N ALA A 57 -7.30 -4.19 5.58
CA ALA A 57 -8.40 -4.91 6.24
C ALA A 57 -7.88 -5.88 7.31
N VAL A 58 -6.77 -6.58 7.05
CA VAL A 58 -6.10 -7.46 8.03
C VAL A 58 -5.61 -6.65 9.24
N LEU A 59 -4.98 -5.50 9.02
CA LEU A 59 -4.53 -4.60 10.09
C LEU A 59 -5.69 -4.08 10.93
N GLN A 60 -6.78 -3.68 10.28
CA GLN A 60 -8.00 -3.23 10.98
C GLN A 60 -8.56 -4.33 11.88
N ARG A 61 -8.71 -5.55 11.36
CA ARG A 61 -9.20 -6.70 12.14
C ARG A 61 -8.26 -7.06 13.29
N THR A 62 -6.96 -6.87 13.10
CA THR A 62 -5.97 -7.13 14.15
C THR A 62 -6.10 -6.11 15.28
N ARG A 63 -6.31 -4.83 14.97
CA ARG A 63 -6.61 -3.80 15.98
C ARG A 63 -7.87 -4.11 16.78
N GLU A 64 -8.95 -4.51 16.11
CA GLU A 64 -10.20 -4.88 16.79
C GLU A 64 -10.01 -6.08 17.75
N LYS A 65 -9.22 -7.07 17.34
CA LYS A 65 -8.88 -8.20 18.21
C LYS A 65 -7.99 -7.78 19.39
N LEU A 66 -7.04 -6.88 19.15
CA LEU A 66 -6.18 -6.35 20.20
C LEU A 66 -7.01 -5.63 21.27
N ASP A 67 -7.89 -4.71 20.87
CA ASP A 67 -8.78 -3.98 21.78
C ASP A 67 -9.67 -4.94 22.60
N ALA A 68 -10.16 -6.01 21.97
CA ALA A 68 -10.96 -7.02 22.66
C ALA A 68 -10.15 -7.79 23.71
N LEU A 69 -8.90 -8.16 23.38
CA LEU A 69 -8.00 -8.83 24.32
C LEU A 69 -7.60 -7.91 25.47
N GLU A 70 -7.31 -6.63 25.20
CA GLU A 70 -6.99 -5.64 26.23
C GLU A 70 -8.15 -5.48 27.22
N ARG A 71 -9.39 -5.43 26.74
CA ARG A 71 -10.58 -5.40 27.60
C ARG A 71 -10.72 -6.66 28.45
N GLN A 72 -10.48 -7.83 27.85
CA GLN A 72 -10.52 -9.09 28.58
C GLN A 72 -9.44 -9.14 29.66
N LEU A 73 -8.23 -8.68 29.34
CA LEU A 73 -7.12 -8.60 30.29
C LEU A 73 -7.48 -7.68 31.46
N ALA A 74 -7.99 -6.48 31.19
CA ALA A 74 -8.41 -5.54 32.24
C ALA A 74 -9.47 -6.14 33.18
N VAL A 75 -10.44 -6.88 32.65
CA VAL A 75 -11.45 -7.59 33.47
C VAL A 75 -10.80 -8.67 34.33
N LEU A 76 -9.85 -9.43 33.78
CA LEU A 76 -9.15 -10.48 34.52
C LEU A 76 -8.24 -9.91 35.61
N GLU A 77 -7.50 -8.84 35.30
CA GLU A 77 -6.67 -8.11 36.25
C GLU A 77 -7.51 -7.53 37.39
N ALA A 78 -8.67 -6.93 37.08
CA ALA A 78 -9.59 -6.41 38.09
C ALA A 78 -10.14 -7.54 38.98
N ARG A 79 -10.44 -8.72 38.43
CA ARG A 79 -10.88 -9.89 39.20
C ARG A 79 -9.75 -10.47 40.06
N ALA A 80 -8.53 -10.49 39.56
CA ALA A 80 -7.36 -10.94 40.31
C ALA A 80 -7.06 -10.00 41.48
N ALA A 81 -7.15 -8.68 41.26
CA ALA A 81 -6.99 -7.67 42.31
C ALA A 81 -8.10 -7.74 43.38
N GLN A 82 -9.29 -8.22 43.02
CA GLN A 82 -10.41 -8.43 43.94
C GLN A 82 -10.34 -9.75 44.71
N ARG A 83 -9.43 -10.67 44.35
CA ARG A 83 -9.20 -11.89 45.12
C ARG A 83 -8.25 -11.53 46.26
N PRO A 84 -8.74 -11.42 47.52
CA PRO A 84 -7.85 -11.14 48.62
C PRO A 84 -6.93 -12.34 48.78
N ASP A 85 -5.66 -12.05 48.97
CA ASP A 85 -4.65 -13.02 49.41
C ASP A 85 -5.08 -13.54 50.79
N GLY A 86 -5.87 -14.61 50.79
CA GLY A 86 -6.64 -15.08 51.94
C GLY A 86 -6.80 -16.60 51.96
N ALA A 87 -5.88 -17.32 51.32
CA ALA A 87 -5.71 -18.76 51.47
C ALA A 87 -4.25 -19.08 51.82
N ALA A 88 -3.69 -18.31 52.76
CA ALA A 88 -2.55 -18.72 53.56
C ALA A 88 -3.05 -18.93 54.99
N HIS A 89 -3.72 -20.06 55.24
CA HIS A 89 -3.81 -20.78 56.51
C HIS A 89 -4.30 -22.20 56.26
#